data_AF-A0A966UM78-F1
#
_entry.id   AF-A0A966UM78-F1
#
_cell.length_a   1.000
_cell.length_b   1.000
_cell.length_c   1.000
_cell.angle_alpha   90.00
_cell.angle_beta   90.00
_cell.angle_gamma   90.00
#
_symmetry.space_group_name_H-M   'P 1'
#
loop_
_entity.id
_entity.type
_entity.pdbx_description
1 polymer ?
#
loop_
_entity_poly.entity_id
_entity_poly.type
_entity_poly.pdbx_seq_one_letter_code
_entity_poly.pdbx_strand_id
1 'polypeptide(L)'
;MILRIGLDFDNTIANYDRAFPNVAQILGYQIKATNKRDLKVELIAGVEGETAWQKVQGLTYGRYIDQASLYPGVLEFIVRAKARDCEVFIISHKTEIGHFDDTKTSLRDAATAWMVSKKIIGDGSAHVKSGHVFYASTRDEKIAKINELNLDVFIDDLAEVLTDSSFPDGTRKILFGLGSDHESISDPTIRNSQSWREIGDELFGAIDATDVRFGVQHFWPNLICSSVEQIEGRGNSKIFKLETNVGSVALKVYPDQHADTRPRRQTEWSALNFLKANKLQTPAPVATDPDLNWSLL
;
A
#
# COMPACT_ATOMS: atom_id res chain seq x y z
N MET A 1 9.52 -19.72 14.28
CA MET A 1 9.16 -18.42 14.87
C MET A 1 8.25 -17.71 13.89
N ILE A 2 7.23 -17.00 14.38
CA ILE A 2 6.32 -16.20 13.55
C ILE A 2 7.03 -14.89 13.23
N LEU A 3 7.06 -14.50 11.95
CA LEU A 3 7.68 -13.24 11.53
C LEU A 3 6.75 -12.07 11.86
N ARG A 4 7.27 -11.06 12.56
CA ARG A 4 6.56 -9.85 13.00
C ARG A 4 7.03 -8.64 12.19
N ILE A 5 6.13 -8.08 11.40
CA ILE A 5 6.43 -7.04 10.41
C ILE A 5 5.65 -5.77 10.78
N GLY A 6 6.36 -4.67 11.00
CA GLY A 6 5.74 -3.35 11.16
C GLY A 6 5.83 -2.50 9.90
N LEU A 7 4.78 -1.76 9.62
CA LEU A 7 4.67 -0.85 8.48
C LEU A 7 4.37 0.56 9.01
N ASP A 8 5.03 1.58 8.48
CA ASP A 8 4.51 2.94 8.58
C ASP A 8 3.24 3.11 7.73
N PHE A 9 2.48 4.17 7.98
CA PHE A 9 1.26 4.49 7.27
C PHE A 9 1.45 5.55 6.16
N ASP A 10 1.95 6.75 6.50
CA ASP A 10 1.83 7.93 5.65
C ASP A 10 2.97 7.99 4.64
N ASN A 11 2.67 7.82 3.35
CA ASN A 11 3.62 7.56 2.25
C ASN A 11 4.27 6.16 2.24
N THR A 12 3.80 5.25 3.09
CA THR A 12 4.24 3.84 3.08
C THR A 12 3.08 2.91 2.69
N ILE A 13 1.93 3.01 3.36
CA ILE A 13 0.67 2.35 2.97
C ILE A 13 -0.20 3.30 2.13
N ALA A 14 -0.41 4.52 2.61
CA ALA A 14 -1.19 5.55 1.94
C ALA A 14 -0.30 6.37 1.01
N ASN A 15 -0.64 6.41 -0.28
CA ASN A 15 0.02 7.24 -1.28
C ASN A 15 -0.74 8.56 -1.44
N TYR A 16 -0.09 9.64 -1.00
CA TYR A 16 -0.65 10.99 -1.07
C TYR A 16 -0.18 11.79 -2.28
N ASP A 17 0.64 11.24 -3.16
CA ASP A 17 1.34 12.00 -4.18
C ASP A 17 0.39 12.80 -5.09
N ARG A 18 -0.72 12.18 -5.50
CA ARG A 18 -1.81 12.84 -6.25
C ARG A 18 -2.84 13.51 -5.36
N ALA A 19 -2.97 13.10 -4.10
CA ALA A 19 -3.95 13.64 -3.16
C ALA A 19 -3.67 15.13 -2.88
N PHE A 20 -2.40 15.50 -2.66
CA PHE A 20 -2.01 16.87 -2.35
C PHE A 20 -2.41 17.87 -3.45
N PRO A 21 -2.05 17.67 -4.74
CA PRO A 21 -2.51 18.53 -5.82
C PRO A 21 -4.05 18.61 -5.93
N ASN A 22 -4.74 17.48 -5.80
CA ASN A 22 -6.21 17.45 -5.85
C ASN A 22 -6.84 18.30 -4.74
N VAL A 23 -6.33 18.17 -3.51
CA VAL A 23 -6.81 18.93 -2.36
C VAL A 23 -6.52 20.42 -2.53
N ALA A 24 -5.33 20.80 -3.01
CA ALA A 24 -5.04 22.19 -3.31
C ALA A 24 -6.04 22.80 -4.31
N GLN A 25 -6.42 22.06 -5.36
CA GLN A 25 -7.46 22.49 -6.30
C GLN A 25 -8.85 22.61 -5.65
N ILE A 26 -9.23 21.65 -4.79
CA ILE A 26 -10.49 21.70 -4.02
C ILE A 26 -10.54 22.96 -3.13
N LEU A 27 -9.39 23.37 -2.58
CA LEU A 27 -9.25 24.57 -1.76
C LEU A 27 -9.16 25.87 -2.58
N GLY A 28 -9.21 25.78 -3.92
CA GLY A 28 -9.22 26.92 -4.82
C GLY A 28 -7.84 27.41 -5.27
N TYR A 29 -6.75 26.73 -4.89
CA TYR A 29 -5.41 27.07 -5.36
C TYR A 29 -5.28 26.76 -6.86
N GLN A 30 -4.74 27.72 -7.61
CA GLN A 30 -4.35 27.52 -9.00
C GLN A 30 -2.92 26.97 -9.02
N ILE A 31 -2.77 25.70 -9.41
CA ILE A 31 -1.49 24.97 -9.33
C ILE A 31 -1.10 24.37 -10.68
N LYS A 32 0.19 24.18 -10.89
CA LYS A 32 0.75 23.41 -12.01
C LYS A 32 1.32 22.07 -11.56
N ALA A 33 1.70 21.97 -10.29
CA ALA A 33 2.22 20.76 -9.70
C ALA A 33 1.26 19.58 -9.87
N THR A 34 1.84 18.42 -10.19
CA THR A 34 1.06 17.18 -10.37
C THR A 34 1.35 16.14 -9.30
N ASN A 35 2.31 16.42 -8.42
CA ASN A 35 2.75 15.54 -7.33
C ASN A 35 2.95 16.37 -6.03
N LYS A 36 3.10 15.69 -4.89
CA LYS A 36 3.19 16.33 -3.56
C LYS A 36 4.42 17.22 -3.44
N ARG A 37 5.56 16.77 -3.97
CA ARG A 37 6.86 17.47 -3.88
C ARG A 37 6.82 18.80 -4.60
N ASP A 38 6.42 18.78 -5.87
CA ASP A 38 6.34 19.99 -6.70
C ASP A 38 5.31 20.96 -6.13
N LEU A 39 4.20 20.44 -5.57
CA LEU A 39 3.18 21.29 -4.95
C LEU A 39 3.73 22.02 -3.73
N LYS A 40 4.52 21.34 -2.88
CA LYS A 40 5.17 21.98 -1.74
C LYS A 40 6.03 23.15 -2.19
N VAL A 41 6.86 22.95 -3.20
CA VAL A 41 7.72 23.99 -3.77
C VAL A 41 6.88 25.15 -4.33
N GLU A 42 5.84 24.84 -5.09
CA GLU A 42 4.96 25.84 -5.72
C GLU A 42 4.22 26.69 -4.69
N LEU A 43 3.64 26.09 -3.65
CA LEU A 43 2.90 26.81 -2.60
C LEU A 43 3.82 27.67 -1.73
N ILE A 44 4.99 27.15 -1.34
CA ILE A 44 5.97 27.91 -0.54
C ILE A 44 6.49 29.13 -1.30
N ALA A 45 6.65 29.03 -2.63
CA ALA A 45 7.04 30.16 -3.47
C ALA A 45 5.92 31.19 -3.69
N GLY A 46 4.68 30.87 -3.31
CA GLY A 46 3.51 31.74 -3.46
C GLY A 46 3.37 32.80 -2.36
N VAL A 47 2.35 33.66 -2.50
CA VAL A 47 2.09 34.79 -1.59
C VAL A 47 1.76 34.34 -0.16
N GLU A 48 0.99 33.25 -0.01
CA GLU A 48 0.66 32.66 1.30
C GLU A 48 1.78 31.77 1.87
N GLY A 49 2.75 31.40 1.03
CA GLY A 49 3.94 30.63 1.39
C GLY A 49 3.65 29.36 2.19
N GLU A 50 4.38 29.20 3.30
CA GLU A 50 4.29 28.06 4.21
C GLU A 50 2.88 27.87 4.79
N THR A 51 2.10 28.95 4.95
CA THR A 51 0.73 28.86 5.50
C THR A 51 -0.20 28.11 4.54
N ALA A 52 -0.07 28.34 3.23
CA ALA A 52 -0.83 27.59 2.23
C ALA A 52 -0.45 26.11 2.24
N TRP A 53 0.85 25.81 2.32
CA TRP A 53 1.33 24.44 2.43
C TRP A 53 0.77 23.73 3.67
N GLN A 54 0.86 24.34 4.85
CA GLN A 54 0.36 23.77 6.11
C GLN A 54 -1.16 23.54 6.08
N LYS A 55 -1.92 24.45 5.45
CA LYS A 55 -3.37 24.30 5.26
C LYS A 55 -3.72 23.13 4.35
N VAL A 56 -3.09 23.01 3.19
CA VAL A 56 -3.29 21.88 2.28
C VAL A 56 -2.89 20.58 2.98
N GLN A 57 -1.76 20.57 3.69
CA GLN A 57 -1.25 19.41 4.41
C GLN A 57 -2.21 18.92 5.50
N GLY A 58 -2.65 19.80 6.39
CA GLY A 58 -3.57 19.46 7.48
C GLY A 58 -4.89 18.90 6.98
N LEU A 59 -5.45 19.51 5.92
CA LEU A 59 -6.71 19.05 5.33
C LEU A 59 -6.56 17.77 4.51
N THR A 60 -5.40 17.54 3.86
CA THR A 60 -5.14 16.30 3.10
C THR A 60 -5.04 15.09 4.02
N TYR A 61 -4.31 15.20 5.14
CA TYR A 61 -4.17 14.07 6.08
C TYR A 61 -5.39 13.81 6.96
N GLY A 62 -6.30 14.78 7.06
CA GLY A 62 -7.53 14.68 7.83
C GLY A 62 -8.74 14.53 6.91
N ARG A 63 -9.45 15.64 6.71
CA ARG A 63 -10.74 15.70 6.00
C ARG A 63 -10.73 15.07 4.60
N TYR A 64 -9.64 15.21 3.86
CA TYR A 64 -9.53 14.74 2.47
C TYR A 64 -8.58 13.54 2.31
N ILE A 65 -8.42 12.73 3.35
CA ILE A 65 -7.60 11.51 3.29
C ILE A 65 -8.13 10.51 2.25
N ASP A 66 -9.42 10.58 1.92
CA ASP A 66 -10.07 9.79 0.87
C ASP A 66 -9.47 10.02 -0.52
N GLN A 67 -8.81 11.16 -0.75
CA GLN A 67 -8.08 11.46 -1.98
C GLN A 67 -6.78 10.64 -2.10
N ALA A 68 -6.30 10.03 -1.02
CA ALA A 68 -5.15 9.13 -1.06
C ALA A 68 -5.51 7.77 -1.67
N SER A 69 -4.57 7.23 -2.44
CA SER A 69 -4.64 5.85 -2.94
C SER A 69 -3.83 4.91 -2.05
N LEU A 70 -3.99 3.60 -2.20
CA LEU A 70 -3.00 2.67 -1.67
C LEU A 70 -1.70 2.82 -2.46
N TYR A 71 -0.57 2.61 -1.79
CA TYR A 71 0.67 2.33 -2.51
C TYR A 71 0.53 1.02 -3.28
N PRO A 72 0.89 0.98 -4.57
CA PRO A 72 0.77 -0.24 -5.36
C PRO A 72 1.46 -1.45 -4.71
N GLY A 73 0.73 -2.56 -4.62
CA GLY A 73 1.24 -3.82 -4.09
C GLY A 73 1.16 -3.98 -2.57
N VAL A 74 0.81 -2.95 -1.79
CA VAL A 74 0.74 -3.08 -0.31
C VAL A 74 -0.30 -4.09 0.15
N LEU A 75 -1.47 -4.11 -0.49
CA LEU A 75 -2.54 -5.04 -0.15
C LEU A 75 -2.12 -6.48 -0.46
N GLU A 76 -1.41 -6.66 -1.57
CA GLU A 76 -0.89 -7.94 -1.95
C GLU A 76 0.24 -8.42 -1.02
N PHE A 77 1.12 -7.51 -0.58
CA PHE A 77 2.11 -7.80 0.44
C PHE A 77 1.46 -8.31 1.73
N ILE A 78 0.39 -7.65 2.20
CA ILE A 78 -0.34 -8.08 3.40
C ILE A 78 -0.96 -9.46 3.18
N VAL A 79 -1.58 -9.72 2.03
CA VAL A 79 -2.11 -11.05 1.67
C VAL A 79 -1.01 -12.12 1.76
N ARG A 80 0.17 -11.85 1.20
CA ARG A 80 1.32 -12.77 1.21
C ARG A 80 1.89 -12.99 2.61
N ALA A 81 1.93 -11.95 3.44
CA ALA A 81 2.34 -12.04 4.83
C ALA A 81 1.36 -12.92 5.63
N LYS A 82 0.06 -12.70 5.47
CA LYS A 82 -0.99 -13.49 6.14
C LYS A 82 -1.03 -14.94 5.67
N ALA A 83 -0.75 -15.20 4.38
CA ALA A 83 -0.64 -16.55 3.84
C ALA A 83 0.54 -17.36 4.45
N ARG A 84 1.51 -16.68 5.06
CA ARG A 84 2.67 -17.26 5.76
C ARG A 84 2.58 -17.12 7.28
N ASP A 85 1.38 -16.91 7.81
CA ASP A 85 1.10 -16.74 9.23
C ASP A 85 1.93 -15.64 9.91
N CYS A 86 2.37 -14.62 9.15
CA CYS A 86 3.10 -13.48 9.69
C CYS A 86 2.17 -12.54 10.45
N GLU A 87 2.69 -11.94 11.52
CA GLU A 87 2.01 -10.85 12.22
C GLU A 87 2.37 -9.53 11.57
N VAL A 88 1.34 -8.78 11.18
CA VAL A 88 1.50 -7.45 10.57
C VAL A 88 1.00 -6.42 11.55
N PHE A 89 1.79 -5.37 11.74
CA PHE A 89 1.53 -4.23 12.60
C PHE A 89 1.62 -2.95 11.80
N ILE A 90 0.83 -1.95 12.15
CA ILE A 90 0.90 -0.61 11.57
C ILE A 90 1.29 0.33 12.69
N ILE A 91 2.44 0.99 12.56
CA ILE A 91 2.95 1.92 13.57
C ILE A 91 3.28 3.23 12.86
N SER A 92 2.52 4.28 13.16
CA SER A 92 2.69 5.58 12.50
C SER A 92 2.82 6.71 13.51
N HIS A 93 3.71 7.65 13.20
CA HIS A 93 3.77 8.93 13.89
C HIS A 93 2.66 9.83 13.34
N LYS A 94 1.60 10.03 14.11
CA LYS A 94 0.42 10.80 13.70
C LYS A 94 -0.14 11.55 14.89
N THR A 95 -0.14 12.88 14.80
CA THR A 95 -0.79 13.74 15.79
C THR A 95 -2.29 13.48 15.80
N GLU A 96 -2.95 13.77 16.92
CA GLU A 96 -4.40 13.57 17.01
C GLU A 96 -5.17 14.60 16.17
N ILE A 97 -4.72 15.86 16.16
CA ILE A 97 -5.35 16.96 15.44
C ILE A 97 -4.37 17.53 14.42
N GLY A 98 -4.88 17.88 13.23
CA GLY A 98 -4.10 18.54 12.17
C GLY A 98 -3.98 20.05 12.36
N HIS A 99 -2.96 20.64 11.75
CA HIS A 99 -2.83 22.09 11.69
C HIS A 99 -3.94 22.69 10.80
N PHE A 100 -4.49 23.84 11.21
CA PHE A 100 -5.48 24.62 10.45
C PHE A 100 -6.80 23.91 10.08
N ASP A 101 -7.19 22.89 10.86
CA ASP A 101 -8.54 22.31 10.75
C ASP A 101 -9.46 22.81 11.87
N ASP A 102 -10.30 23.79 11.55
CA ASP A 102 -11.32 24.33 12.46
C ASP A 102 -12.34 23.28 12.91
N THR A 103 -12.47 22.17 12.16
CA THR A 103 -13.38 21.06 12.51
C THR A 103 -12.81 20.11 13.55
N LYS A 104 -11.52 20.25 13.89
CA LYS A 104 -10.77 19.35 14.81
C LYS A 104 -10.93 17.87 14.43
N THR A 105 -10.90 17.56 13.14
CA THR A 105 -10.97 16.16 12.68
C THR A 105 -9.78 15.39 13.27
N SER A 106 -10.08 14.27 13.94
CA SER A 106 -9.06 13.36 14.43
C SER A 106 -8.34 12.71 13.25
N LEU A 107 -7.05 12.99 13.09
CA LEU A 107 -6.23 12.42 12.02
C LEU A 107 -6.08 10.90 12.19
N ARG A 108 -6.11 10.42 13.43
CA ARG A 108 -6.01 8.99 13.77
C ARG A 108 -7.28 8.25 13.39
N ASP A 109 -8.45 8.83 13.67
CA ASP A 109 -9.73 8.24 13.28
C ASP A 109 -9.90 8.27 11.76
N ALA A 110 -9.51 9.37 11.12
CA ALA A 110 -9.52 9.49 9.65
C ALA A 110 -8.65 8.42 9.00
N ALA A 111 -7.42 8.20 9.49
CA ALA A 111 -6.54 7.13 9.00
C ALA A 111 -7.10 5.73 9.26
N THR A 112 -7.67 5.48 10.44
CA THR A 112 -8.29 4.19 10.76
C THR A 112 -9.46 3.92 9.82
N ALA A 113 -10.38 4.88 9.66
CA ALA A 113 -11.52 4.77 8.76
C ALA A 113 -11.09 4.57 7.31
N TRP A 114 -10.05 5.29 6.87
CA TRP A 114 -9.48 5.12 5.53
C TRP A 114 -8.95 3.70 5.33
N MET A 115 -8.12 3.20 6.26
CA MET A 115 -7.57 1.84 6.18
C MET A 115 -8.64 0.76 6.21
N VAL A 116 -9.73 0.95 6.97
CA VAL A 116 -10.91 0.08 6.93
C VAL A 116 -11.56 0.12 5.55
N SER A 117 -11.77 1.32 4.97
CA SER A 117 -12.35 1.47 3.63
C SER A 117 -11.50 0.81 2.52
N LYS A 118 -10.19 0.76 2.71
CA LYS A 118 -9.21 0.11 1.82
C LYS A 118 -8.98 -1.38 2.11
N LYS A 119 -9.76 -1.98 3.03
CA LYS A 119 -9.65 -3.39 3.45
C LYS A 119 -8.26 -3.76 4.01
N ILE A 120 -7.54 -2.79 4.57
CA ILE A 120 -6.26 -3.03 5.27
C ILE A 120 -6.54 -3.48 6.70
N ILE A 121 -7.46 -2.81 7.39
CA ILE A 121 -7.89 -3.13 8.76
C ILE A 121 -9.26 -3.79 8.73
N GLY A 122 -9.45 -4.80 9.59
CA GLY A 122 -10.75 -5.41 9.84
C GLY A 122 -10.65 -6.77 10.53
N ASP A 123 -11.79 -7.45 10.63
CA ASP A 123 -11.90 -8.71 11.40
C ASP A 123 -11.61 -9.98 10.59
N GLY A 124 -11.54 -9.88 9.26
CA GLY A 124 -11.08 -10.96 8.38
C GLY A 124 -9.64 -11.40 8.64
N SER A 125 -9.28 -12.61 8.22
CA SER A 125 -7.92 -13.18 8.35
C SER A 125 -6.91 -12.52 7.41
N ALA A 126 -7.35 -11.96 6.28
CA ALA A 126 -6.49 -11.17 5.38
C ALA A 126 -6.23 -9.74 5.87
N HIS A 127 -6.86 -9.30 6.96
CA HIS A 127 -6.72 -7.93 7.46
C HIS A 127 -5.71 -7.84 8.60
N VAL A 128 -5.14 -6.64 8.78
CA VAL A 128 -4.50 -6.23 10.01
C VAL A 128 -5.58 -6.03 11.08
N LYS A 129 -5.37 -6.60 12.27
CA LYS A 129 -6.32 -6.44 13.38
C LYS A 129 -6.19 -5.03 13.94
N SER A 130 -7.28 -4.44 14.39
CA SER A 130 -7.25 -3.09 14.98
C SER A 130 -6.31 -2.98 16.18
N GLY A 131 -6.16 -4.05 16.97
CA GLY A 131 -5.19 -4.11 18.08
C GLY A 131 -3.72 -4.13 17.66
N HIS A 132 -3.43 -4.20 16.36
CA HIS A 132 -2.08 -4.14 15.79
C HIS A 132 -1.81 -2.79 15.11
N VAL A 133 -2.65 -1.78 15.36
CA VAL A 133 -2.54 -0.44 14.79
C VAL A 133 -2.23 0.53 15.91
N PHE A 134 -1.08 1.19 15.81
CA PHE A 134 -0.55 2.06 16.85
C PHE A 134 -0.22 3.43 16.27
N TYR A 135 -0.70 4.46 16.95
CA TYR A 135 -0.36 5.85 16.65
C TYR A 135 0.52 6.42 17.75
N ALA A 136 1.66 6.96 17.36
CA ALA A 136 2.58 7.67 18.22
C ALA A 136 2.46 9.19 17.98
N SER A 137 2.58 9.98 19.04
CA SER A 137 2.50 11.44 18.99
C SER A 137 3.85 12.09 18.69
N THR A 138 4.94 11.33 18.87
CA THR A 138 6.31 11.73 18.53
C THR A 138 7.03 10.60 17.81
N ARG A 139 8.15 10.92 17.17
CA ARG A 139 9.04 9.92 16.57
C ARG A 139 9.63 8.99 17.64
N ASP A 140 9.98 9.51 18.80
CA ASP A 140 10.54 8.72 19.90
C ASP A 140 9.52 7.70 20.42
N GLU A 141 8.25 8.10 20.57
CA GLU A 141 7.15 7.18 20.91
C GLU A 141 6.96 6.10 19.85
N LYS A 142 7.12 6.44 18.56
CA LYS A 142 7.06 5.48 17.45
C LYS A 142 8.16 4.43 17.58
N ILE A 143 9.40 4.86 17.79
CA ILE A 143 10.56 3.98 17.95
C ILE A 143 10.42 3.12 19.21
N ALA A 144 9.96 3.70 20.33
CA ALA A 144 9.69 2.95 21.54
C ALA A 144 8.64 1.85 21.31
N LYS A 145 7.58 2.13 20.53
CA LYS A 145 6.56 1.14 20.19
C LYS A 145 7.11 0.03 19.27
N ILE A 146 7.97 0.36 18.31
CA ILE A 146 8.65 -0.63 17.45
C ILE A 146 9.49 -1.58 18.31
N ASN A 147 10.24 -1.05 19.28
CA ASN A 147 11.04 -1.83 20.21
C ASN A 147 10.17 -2.71 21.14
N GLU A 148 9.12 -2.14 21.73
CA GLU A 148 8.17 -2.87 22.61
C GLU A 148 7.55 -4.09 21.91
N LEU A 149 7.21 -3.95 20.64
CA LEU A 149 6.60 -5.01 19.84
C LEU A 149 7.59 -6.09 19.38
N ASN A 150 8.91 -5.90 19.59
CA ASN A 150 9.97 -6.81 19.17
C ASN A 150 9.80 -7.25 17.70
N LEU A 151 9.74 -6.27 16.79
CA LEU A 151 9.52 -6.52 15.37
C LEU A 151 10.78 -7.09 14.71
N ASP A 152 10.61 -8.05 13.81
CA ASP A 152 11.70 -8.61 13.01
C ASP A 152 12.04 -7.72 11.81
N VAL A 153 11.04 -7.03 11.26
CA VAL A 153 11.17 -6.14 10.11
C VAL A 153 10.33 -4.89 10.33
N PHE A 154 10.88 -3.72 9.99
CA PHE A 154 10.13 -2.47 9.95
C PHE A 154 10.36 -1.74 8.63
N ILE A 155 9.26 -1.29 8.01
CA ILE A 155 9.23 -0.64 6.71
C ILE A 155 8.71 0.78 6.87
N ASP A 156 9.48 1.76 6.44
CA ASP A 156 9.19 3.19 6.60
C ASP A 156 9.75 3.99 5.41
N ASP A 157 9.10 5.08 5.01
CA ASP A 157 9.64 6.00 3.99
C ASP A 157 10.62 7.02 4.59
N LEU A 158 10.65 7.17 5.92
CA LEU A 158 11.49 8.14 6.60
C LEU A 158 12.79 7.53 7.11
N ALA A 159 13.88 7.90 6.42
CA ALA A 159 15.24 7.56 6.80
C ALA A 159 15.59 7.92 8.25
N GLU A 160 15.15 9.10 8.70
CA GLU A 160 15.40 9.62 10.04
C GLU A 160 14.74 8.80 11.16
N VAL A 161 13.74 7.97 10.85
CA VAL A 161 13.21 6.97 11.78
C VAL A 161 14.17 5.78 11.85
N LEU A 162 14.59 5.27 10.69
CA LEU A 162 15.41 4.07 10.57
C LEU A 162 16.88 4.27 11.00
N THR A 163 17.39 5.50 10.95
CA THR A 163 18.75 5.86 11.38
C THR A 163 18.81 6.40 12.80
N ASP A 164 17.68 6.49 13.50
CA ASP A 164 17.66 6.95 14.89
C ASP A 164 18.50 6.02 15.78
N SER A 165 19.33 6.60 16.65
CA SER A 165 20.22 5.86 17.55
C SER A 165 19.48 4.94 18.53
N SER A 166 18.19 5.20 18.77
CA SER A 166 17.35 4.39 19.65
C SER A 166 16.60 3.28 18.90
N PHE A 167 16.76 3.19 17.57
CA PHE A 167 16.11 2.17 16.77
C PHE A 167 16.67 0.78 17.12
N PRO A 168 15.82 -0.26 17.28
CA PRO A 168 16.26 -1.58 17.73
C PRO A 168 17.20 -2.28 16.73
N ASP A 169 18.41 -2.65 17.19
CA ASP A 169 19.44 -3.32 16.38
C ASP A 169 18.99 -4.67 15.79
N GLY A 170 18.07 -5.36 16.47
CA GLY A 170 17.55 -6.66 16.05
C GLY A 170 16.49 -6.59 14.93
N THR A 171 15.98 -5.40 14.63
CA THR A 171 14.92 -5.20 13.63
C THR A 171 15.53 -4.86 12.28
N ARG A 172 15.21 -5.65 11.25
CA ARG A 172 15.62 -5.35 9.87
C ARG A 172 14.93 -4.09 9.38
N LYS A 173 15.71 -3.13 8.89
CA LYS A 173 15.27 -1.82 8.43
C LYS A 173 15.09 -1.83 6.91
N ILE A 174 13.90 -1.48 6.44
CA ILE A 174 13.61 -1.30 5.01
C ILE A 174 13.15 0.14 4.77
N LEU A 175 13.94 0.91 4.04
CA LEU A 175 13.57 2.23 3.55
C LEU A 175 12.74 2.08 2.28
N PHE A 176 11.49 2.52 2.34
CA PHE A 176 10.52 2.43 1.26
C PHE A 176 10.47 3.72 0.42
N GLY A 177 10.52 3.58 -0.90
CA GLY A 177 10.27 4.69 -1.83
C GLY A 177 11.46 5.03 -2.73
N LEU A 178 11.28 6.08 -3.53
CA LEU A 178 12.27 6.52 -4.52
C LEU A 178 13.39 7.32 -3.84
N GLY A 179 14.63 6.86 -3.99
CA GLY A 179 15.87 7.49 -3.53
C GLY A 179 16.20 8.87 -4.10
N SER A 180 15.22 9.68 -4.52
CA SER A 180 15.44 10.99 -5.14
C SER A 180 15.46 12.17 -4.17
N ASP A 181 15.00 11.99 -2.93
CA ASP A 181 15.17 12.95 -1.81
C ASP A 181 16.05 12.39 -0.69
N HIS A 182 16.34 11.10 -0.72
CA HIS A 182 17.31 10.49 0.16
C HIS A 182 18.70 10.78 -0.41
N GLU A 183 19.32 11.87 0.04
CA GLU A 183 20.79 11.94 0.04
C GLU A 183 21.29 10.56 0.46
N SER A 184 22.10 9.92 -0.38
CA SER A 184 22.46 8.50 -0.27
C SER A 184 22.76 8.12 1.18
N ILE A 185 21.78 7.52 1.86
CA ILE A 185 21.98 7.02 3.21
C ILE A 185 22.94 5.86 3.06
N SER A 186 24.16 6.10 3.52
CA SER A 186 25.28 5.17 3.38
C SER A 186 25.29 4.10 4.48
N ASP A 187 24.24 4.01 5.30
CA ASP A 187 24.09 2.97 6.30
C ASP A 187 23.83 1.61 5.61
N PRO A 188 24.82 0.69 5.58
CA PRO A 188 24.68 -0.60 4.91
C PRO A 188 23.68 -1.53 5.61
N THR A 189 23.22 -1.18 6.82
CA THR A 189 22.22 -1.95 7.58
C THR A 189 20.79 -1.67 7.14
N ILE A 190 20.56 -0.59 6.38
CA ILE A 190 19.24 -0.22 5.86
C ILE A 190 19.11 -0.70 4.42
N ARG A 191 18.09 -1.53 4.18
CA ARG A 191 17.79 -1.99 2.83
C ARG A 191 16.85 -1.02 2.15
N ASN A 192 17.21 -0.59 0.95
CA ASN A 192 16.34 0.24 0.12
C ASN A 192 15.43 -0.65 -0.73
N SER A 193 14.16 -0.28 -0.84
CA SER A 193 13.23 -0.90 -1.78
C SER A 193 12.28 0.12 -2.36
N GLN A 194 11.99 -0.02 -3.66
CA GLN A 194 11.18 0.96 -4.39
C GLN A 194 9.73 0.52 -4.53
N SER A 195 9.39 -0.73 -4.18
CA SER A 195 8.02 -1.24 -4.29
C SER A 195 7.70 -2.33 -3.27
N TRP A 196 6.41 -2.47 -2.96
CA TRP A 196 5.94 -3.55 -2.09
C TRP A 196 6.15 -4.94 -2.70
N ARG A 197 6.24 -5.05 -4.03
CA ARG A 197 6.58 -6.30 -4.72
C ARG A 197 7.97 -6.78 -4.32
N GLU A 198 8.96 -5.90 -4.39
CA GLU A 198 10.35 -6.20 -4.06
C GLU A 198 10.49 -6.62 -2.60
N ILE A 199 9.87 -5.88 -1.68
CA ILE A 199 9.84 -6.23 -0.25
C ILE A 199 9.21 -7.61 -0.06
N GLY A 200 8.06 -7.87 -0.69
CA GLY A 200 7.41 -9.17 -0.61
C GLY A 200 8.30 -10.30 -1.16
N ASP A 201 8.95 -10.09 -2.29
CA ASP A 201 9.82 -11.09 -2.92
C ASP A 201 11.07 -11.35 -2.06
N GLU A 202 11.60 -10.34 -1.39
CA GLU A 202 12.68 -10.50 -0.41
C GLU A 202 12.26 -11.32 0.81
N LEU A 203 11.09 -11.02 1.39
CA LEU A 203 10.67 -11.67 2.64
C LEU A 203 10.06 -13.05 2.43
N PHE A 204 9.41 -13.26 1.29
CA PHE A 204 8.52 -14.40 1.07
C PHE A 204 8.87 -15.24 -0.16
N GLY A 205 9.82 -14.78 -0.98
CA GLY A 205 10.04 -15.33 -2.32
C GLY A 205 8.96 -14.88 -3.29
N ALA A 206 9.10 -15.23 -4.56
CA ALA A 206 8.16 -14.80 -5.59
C ALA A 206 6.76 -15.41 -5.35
N ILE A 207 5.68 -14.65 -5.64
CA ILE A 207 4.28 -15.12 -5.46
C ILE A 207 4.07 -16.56 -5.93
N ASP A 208 3.45 -17.38 -5.09
CA ASP A 208 3.18 -18.79 -5.35
C ASP A 208 1.69 -19.16 -5.19
N ALA A 209 1.38 -20.45 -5.29
CA ALA A 209 0.02 -20.97 -5.17
C ALA A 209 -0.60 -20.78 -3.77
N THR A 210 0.23 -20.67 -2.71
CA THR A 210 -0.22 -20.42 -1.33
C THR A 210 -0.79 -19.02 -1.23
N ASP A 211 -0.07 -18.04 -1.78
CA ASP A 211 -0.50 -16.63 -1.85
C ASP A 211 -1.81 -16.48 -2.59
N VAL A 212 -1.90 -17.11 -3.76
CA VAL A 212 -3.07 -17.04 -4.62
C VAL A 212 -4.27 -17.71 -3.96
N ARG A 213 -4.10 -18.90 -3.38
CA ARG A 213 -5.18 -19.59 -2.66
C ARG A 213 -5.71 -18.72 -1.53
N PHE A 214 -4.81 -18.18 -0.72
CA PHE A 214 -5.19 -17.30 0.39
C PHE A 214 -5.92 -16.06 -0.13
N GLY A 215 -5.36 -15.34 -1.11
CA GLY A 215 -6.00 -14.15 -1.68
C GLY A 215 -7.38 -14.44 -2.26
N VAL A 216 -7.54 -15.52 -3.03
CA VAL A 216 -8.84 -15.90 -3.63
C VAL A 216 -9.89 -16.16 -2.58
N GLN A 217 -9.55 -16.92 -1.53
CA GLN A 217 -10.48 -17.23 -0.44
C GLN A 217 -11.04 -15.97 0.25
N HIS A 218 -10.27 -14.88 0.30
CA HIS A 218 -10.66 -13.67 1.02
C HIS A 218 -11.31 -12.61 0.13
N PHE A 219 -10.82 -12.44 -1.10
CA PHE A 219 -11.31 -11.41 -2.02
C PHE A 219 -12.47 -11.90 -2.87
N TRP A 220 -12.55 -13.20 -3.12
CA TRP A 220 -13.63 -13.86 -3.86
C TRP A 220 -14.14 -15.10 -3.12
N PRO A 221 -14.68 -14.96 -1.89
CA PRO A 221 -15.07 -16.09 -1.04
C PRO A 221 -16.14 -17.01 -1.64
N ASN A 222 -16.93 -16.50 -2.60
CA ASN A 222 -17.94 -17.29 -3.32
C ASN A 222 -17.33 -18.21 -4.38
N LEU A 223 -16.07 -17.98 -4.76
CA LEU A 223 -15.30 -18.81 -5.67
C LEU A 223 -14.55 -19.87 -4.86
N ILE A 224 -15.24 -20.97 -4.56
CA ILE A 224 -14.68 -22.06 -3.75
C ILE A 224 -13.61 -22.75 -4.58
N CYS A 225 -12.35 -22.53 -4.21
CA CYS A 225 -11.19 -23.03 -4.92
C CYS A 225 -10.67 -24.33 -4.27
N SER A 226 -10.63 -25.41 -5.04
CA SER A 226 -10.14 -26.72 -4.59
C SER A 226 -8.65 -26.93 -4.87
N SER A 227 -8.12 -26.32 -5.94
CA SER A 227 -6.70 -26.37 -6.27
C SER A 227 -6.22 -25.10 -6.95
N VAL A 228 -4.93 -24.81 -6.78
CA VAL A 228 -4.22 -23.69 -7.41
C VAL A 228 -2.91 -24.25 -7.96
N GLU A 229 -2.71 -24.09 -9.26
CA GLU A 229 -1.50 -24.54 -9.96
C GLU A 229 -0.92 -23.35 -10.72
N GLN A 230 0.38 -23.08 -10.53
CA GLN A 230 1.05 -22.07 -11.33
C GLN A 230 1.31 -22.62 -12.73
N ILE A 231 0.90 -21.86 -13.76
CA ILE A 231 1.18 -22.20 -15.15
C ILE A 231 2.43 -21.45 -15.58
N GLU A 232 3.47 -22.20 -15.99
CA GLU A 232 4.68 -21.60 -16.53
C GLU A 232 4.39 -20.89 -17.86
N GLY A 233 4.77 -19.62 -17.93
CA GLY A 233 4.61 -18.78 -19.11
C GLY A 233 5.92 -18.10 -19.49
N ARG A 234 5.95 -17.50 -20.68
CA ARG A 234 7.15 -16.82 -21.23
C ARG A 234 7.19 -15.30 -20.95
N GLY A 235 6.35 -14.78 -20.05
CA GLY A 235 6.18 -13.34 -19.84
C GLY A 235 6.16 -12.92 -18.37
N ASN A 236 6.13 -11.59 -18.14
CA ASN A 236 6.25 -10.98 -16.80
C ASN A 236 5.00 -11.14 -15.90
N SER A 237 3.89 -11.67 -16.41
CA SER A 237 2.68 -11.93 -15.62
C SER A 237 2.66 -13.37 -15.15
N LYS A 238 2.35 -13.58 -13.88
CA LYS A 238 2.14 -14.93 -13.33
C LYS A 238 0.70 -15.34 -13.54
N ILE A 239 0.51 -16.53 -14.10
CA ILE A 239 -0.82 -17.11 -14.33
C ILE A 239 -0.95 -18.35 -13.47
N PHE A 240 -2.11 -18.49 -12.84
CA PHE A 240 -2.47 -19.61 -12.02
C PHE A 240 -3.77 -20.20 -12.53
N LYS A 241 -3.81 -21.51 -12.68
CA LYS A 241 -5.03 -22.26 -12.96
C LYS A 241 -5.69 -22.61 -11.62
N LEU A 242 -6.95 -22.24 -11.47
CA LEU A 242 -7.77 -22.52 -10.30
C LEU A 242 -8.83 -23.53 -10.69
N GLU A 243 -8.97 -24.62 -9.95
CA GLU A 243 -10.19 -25.44 -10.01
C GLU A 243 -11.19 -24.92 -9.00
N THR A 244 -12.40 -24.59 -9.46
CA THR A 244 -13.41 -23.91 -8.64
C THR A 244 -14.80 -24.55 -8.79
N ASN A 245 -15.73 -24.17 -7.92
CA ASN A 245 -17.14 -24.57 -8.00
C ASN A 245 -17.86 -24.13 -9.30
N VAL A 246 -17.29 -23.19 -10.07
CA VAL A 246 -17.83 -22.75 -11.37
C VAL A 246 -17.02 -23.27 -12.57
N GLY A 247 -16.12 -24.22 -12.34
CA GLY A 247 -15.19 -24.75 -13.33
C GLY A 247 -13.77 -24.17 -13.20
N SER A 248 -12.93 -24.43 -14.18
CA SER A 248 -11.55 -23.93 -14.18
C SER A 248 -11.52 -22.44 -14.53
N VAL A 249 -10.78 -21.66 -13.74
CA VAL A 249 -10.60 -20.20 -13.91
C VAL A 249 -9.11 -19.88 -13.95
N ALA A 250 -8.71 -18.92 -14.79
CA ALA A 250 -7.34 -18.43 -14.80
C ALA A 250 -7.21 -17.18 -13.93
N LEU A 251 -6.40 -17.23 -12.87
CA LEU A 251 -6.00 -16.04 -12.14
C LEU A 251 -4.71 -15.50 -12.72
N LYS A 252 -4.70 -14.20 -13.02
CA LYS A 252 -3.52 -13.48 -13.49
C LYS A 252 -3.10 -12.45 -12.47
N VAL A 253 -1.84 -12.56 -12.04
CA VAL A 253 -1.15 -11.51 -11.29
C VAL A 253 -0.37 -10.65 -12.27
N TYR A 254 -0.69 -9.37 -12.30
CA TYR A 254 -0.07 -8.43 -13.22
C TYR A 254 1.29 -7.96 -12.69
N PRO A 255 2.18 -7.47 -13.58
CA PRO A 255 3.48 -6.97 -13.17
C PRO A 255 3.36 -5.88 -12.10
N ASP A 256 4.42 -5.75 -11.30
CA ASP A 256 4.57 -4.64 -10.37
C ASP A 256 4.39 -3.30 -11.08
N GLN A 257 3.50 -2.46 -10.55
CA GLN A 257 3.16 -1.17 -11.15
C GLN A 257 4.28 -0.15 -10.99
N HIS A 258 5.20 -0.38 -10.05
CA HIS A 258 6.43 0.40 -9.97
C HIS A 258 7.37 0.12 -11.15
N ALA A 259 7.57 -1.16 -11.48
CA ALA A 259 8.40 -1.57 -12.62
C ALA A 259 7.70 -1.38 -13.98
N ASP A 260 6.37 -1.46 -14.04
CA ASP A 260 5.56 -1.27 -15.24
C ASP A 260 4.33 -0.41 -14.96
N THR A 261 4.45 0.89 -15.23
CA THR A 261 3.40 1.89 -14.95
C THR A 261 2.19 1.79 -15.89
N ARG A 262 2.22 0.93 -16.91
CA ARG A 262 1.09 0.76 -17.83
C ARG A 262 -0.09 0.13 -17.09
N PRO A 263 -1.34 0.55 -17.36
CA PRO A 263 -2.54 0.01 -16.70
C PRO A 263 -2.94 -1.36 -17.27
N ARG A 264 -2.02 -2.33 -17.30
CA ARG A 264 -2.18 -3.63 -17.99
C ARG A 264 -3.44 -4.38 -17.57
N ARG A 265 -3.73 -4.44 -16.27
CA ARG A 265 -4.95 -5.06 -15.73
C ARG A 265 -6.19 -4.39 -16.27
N GLN A 266 -6.28 -3.07 -16.17
CA GLN A 266 -7.44 -2.31 -16.64
C GLN A 266 -7.63 -2.46 -18.15
N THR A 267 -6.56 -2.39 -18.93
CA THR A 267 -6.61 -2.55 -20.39
C THR A 267 -7.12 -3.93 -20.78
N GLU A 268 -6.54 -5.00 -20.23
CA GLU A 268 -6.97 -6.37 -20.54
C GLU A 268 -8.39 -6.64 -20.06
N TRP A 269 -8.73 -6.22 -18.83
CA TRP A 269 -10.07 -6.38 -18.30
C TRP A 269 -11.12 -5.67 -19.15
N SER A 270 -10.85 -4.44 -19.58
CA SER A 270 -11.78 -3.67 -20.41
C SER A 270 -11.93 -4.29 -21.80
N ALA A 271 -10.82 -4.75 -22.39
CA ALA A 271 -10.83 -5.44 -23.68
C ALA A 271 -11.65 -6.73 -23.62
N LEU A 272 -11.43 -7.60 -22.62
CA LEU A 272 -12.16 -8.85 -22.48
C LEU A 272 -13.66 -8.65 -22.24
N ASN A 273 -14.04 -7.63 -21.46
CA ASN A 273 -15.46 -7.27 -21.31
C ASN A 273 -16.08 -6.80 -22.62
N PHE A 274 -15.38 -5.97 -23.39
CA PHE A 274 -15.83 -5.53 -24.71
C PHE A 274 -16.00 -6.72 -25.68
N LEU A 275 -15.02 -7.62 -25.75
CA LEU A 275 -15.06 -8.77 -26.66
C LEU A 275 -16.18 -9.75 -26.27
N LYS A 276 -16.38 -10.01 -24.97
CA LYS A 276 -17.49 -10.82 -24.45
C LYS A 276 -18.85 -10.20 -24.78
N ALA A 277 -19.00 -8.88 -24.62
CA ALA A 277 -20.24 -8.17 -24.98
C ALA A 277 -20.56 -8.29 -26.48
N ASN A 278 -19.54 -8.41 -27.32
CA ASN A 278 -19.66 -8.62 -28.77
C ASN A 278 -19.72 -10.11 -29.17
N LYS A 279 -19.91 -11.03 -28.20
CA LYS A 279 -20.04 -12.48 -28.42
C LYS A 279 -18.85 -13.09 -29.16
N LEU A 280 -17.67 -12.50 -29.02
CA LEU A 280 -16.43 -13.06 -29.54
C LEU A 280 -15.92 -14.15 -28.61
N GLN A 281 -15.24 -15.15 -29.18
CA GLN A 281 -14.71 -16.27 -28.41
C GLN A 281 -13.42 -15.84 -27.69
N THR A 282 -13.57 -15.39 -26.44
CA THR A 282 -12.47 -14.97 -25.56
C THR A 282 -12.64 -15.54 -24.16
N PRO A 283 -11.58 -15.56 -23.32
CA PRO A 283 -11.71 -15.80 -21.88
C PRO A 283 -12.79 -14.88 -21.29
N ALA A 284 -13.57 -15.42 -20.36
CA ALA A 284 -14.72 -14.73 -19.83
C ALA A 284 -14.29 -14.02 -18.54
N PRO A 285 -14.29 -12.66 -18.47
CA PRO A 285 -13.98 -11.96 -17.23
C PRO A 285 -14.90 -12.44 -16.11
N VAL A 286 -14.29 -12.95 -15.02
CA VAL A 286 -14.98 -13.49 -13.84
C VAL A 286 -14.98 -12.43 -12.74
N ALA A 287 -13.81 -11.96 -12.33
CA ALA A 287 -13.66 -10.87 -11.37
C ALA A 287 -12.30 -10.18 -11.49
N THR A 288 -12.16 -8.98 -10.93
CA THR A 288 -10.88 -8.26 -10.88
C THR A 288 -10.82 -7.41 -9.61
N ASP A 289 -9.61 -7.20 -9.10
CA ASP A 289 -9.37 -6.29 -7.98
C ASP A 289 -8.24 -5.30 -8.34
N PRO A 290 -8.51 -3.99 -8.35
CA PRO A 290 -7.52 -2.98 -8.71
C PRO A 290 -6.40 -2.83 -7.68
N ASP A 291 -6.68 -3.04 -6.40
CA ASP A 291 -5.74 -2.79 -5.31
C ASP A 291 -4.78 -3.99 -5.11
N LEU A 292 -5.26 -5.22 -5.34
CA LEU A 292 -4.39 -6.39 -5.49
C LEU A 292 -3.65 -6.42 -6.83
N ASN A 293 -4.16 -5.71 -7.83
CA ASN A 293 -3.71 -5.78 -9.21
C ASN A 293 -3.82 -7.21 -9.80
N TRP A 294 -4.91 -7.92 -9.52
CA TRP A 294 -5.20 -9.31 -9.94
C TRP A 294 -6.51 -9.40 -10.74
N SER A 295 -6.61 -10.37 -11.65
CA SER A 295 -7.86 -10.68 -12.38
C SER A 295 -8.10 -12.18 -12.50
N LEU A 296 -9.36 -12.58 -12.45
CA LEU A 296 -9.88 -13.92 -12.72
C LEU A 296 -10.57 -13.90 -14.10
N LEU A 297 -10.12 -14.75 -15.01
CA LEU A 297 -10.47 -14.80 -16.44
C LEU A 297 -10.94 -16.18 -16.89
#